data_AF-A0A949GGT4-F1
#
_entry.id   AF-A0A949GGT4-F1
#
_cell.length_a   1.000
_cell.length_b   1.000
_cell.length_c   1.000
_cell.angle_alpha   90.00
_cell.angle_beta   90.00
_cell.angle_gamma   90.00
#
_symmetry.space_group_name_H-M   'P 1'
#
loop_
_entity.id
_entity.type
_entity.pdbx_description
1 polymer ?
#
loop_
_entity_poly.entity_id
_entity_poly.type
_entity_poly.pdbx_seq_one_letter_code
_entity_poly.pdbx_strand_id
1 'polypeptide(L)' 'MRRTLSAIAIASLAVSLTGCGAGFNAASRQVSQVTDGAEASIITTENNIRVVNLLVVAADGGTGVLVGTIVSASDNEDA' A
#
# COMPACT_ATOMS: atom_id res chain seq x y z
N MET A 1 26.66 19.15 33.24
CA MET A 1 26.78 19.29 31.76
C MET A 1 27.22 18.02 31.04
N ARG A 2 28.30 17.31 31.43
CA ARG A 2 28.73 16.09 30.72
C ARG A 2 27.68 14.96 30.71
N ARG A 3 27.04 14.68 31.84
CA ARG A 3 26.02 13.62 31.97
C ARG A 3 24.73 13.91 31.18
N THR A 4 24.34 15.19 31.09
CA THR A 4 23.15 15.61 30.34
C THR A 4 23.37 15.54 28.82
N LEU A 5 24.57 15.87 28.34
CA LEU A 5 24.94 15.72 26.93
C LEU A 5 24.92 14.26 26.48
N SER A 6 25.48 13.35 27.30
CA SER A 6 25.45 11.91 27.01
C SER A 6 24.02 11.36 26.97
N ALA A 7 23.15 11.79 27.90
CA ALA A 7 21.75 11.34 27.92
C ALA A 7 20.98 11.77 26.66
N ILE A 8 21.18 13.01 26.20
CA ILE A 8 20.56 13.52 24.97
C ILE A 8 21.06 12.74 23.75
N ALA A 9 22.38 12.49 23.65
CA ALA A 9 22.96 11.75 22.54
C ALA A 9 22.43 10.31 22.46
N ILE A 10 22.30 9.62 23.60
CA ILE A 10 21.75 8.25 23.66
C ILE A 10 20.27 8.26 23.27
N ALA A 11 19.49 9.23 23.77
CA ALA A 11 18.08 9.35 23.43
C ALA A 11 17.86 9.63 21.93
N SER A 12 18.64 10.54 21.35
CA SER A 12 18.57 10.82 19.91
C SER A 12 18.93 9.60 19.07
N LEU A 13 19.97 8.86 19.45
CA LEU A 13 20.40 7.67 18.72
C LEU A 13 19.36 6.56 18.80
N ALA A 14 18.72 6.36 19.96
CA ALA A 14 17.65 5.39 20.12
C ALA A 14 16.41 5.73 19.26
N VAL A 15 16.02 7.01 19.18
CA VAL A 15 14.91 7.45 18.31
C VAL A 15 15.27 7.28 16.82
N SER A 16 16.51 7.58 16.43
CA SER A 16 16.94 7.38 15.03
C SER A 16 16.99 5.90 14.62
N LEU A 17 17.47 5.01 15.50
CA LEU A 17 17.52 3.57 15.21
C LEU A 17 16.12 2.94 15.15
N THR A 18 15.21 3.37 16.04
CA THR A 18 13.82 2.88 16.03
C THR A 18 12.99 3.46 14.86
N GLY A 19 13.32 4.67 14.39
CA GLY A 19 12.69 5.30 13.23
C GLY A 19 13.07 4.68 11.87
N CYS A 20 14.12 3.85 11.80
CA CYS A 20 14.52 3.11 10.59
C CYS A 20 13.89 1.70 10.52
N GLY A 21 13.08 1.31 11.50
CA GLY A 21 12.26 0.10 11.40
C GLY A 21 11.26 0.22 10.25
N ALA A 22 10.85 -0.92 9.69
CA ALA A 22 9.82 -1.02 8.63
C ALA A 22 8.46 -0.50 9.13
N GLY A 23 8.33 0.82 9.24
CA GLY A 23 7.15 1.53 9.72
C GLY A 23 6.18 1.86 8.59
N PHE A 24 5.45 2.96 8.76
CA PHE A 24 4.41 3.40 7.82
C PHE A 24 4.90 3.63 6.39
N ASN A 25 6.19 3.96 6.20
CA ASN A 25 6.81 4.21 4.89
C ASN A 25 7.84 3.13 4.50
N ALA A 26 7.65 1.87 4.93
CA ALA A 26 8.51 0.79 4.47
C ALA A 26 8.40 0.62 2.94
N ALA A 27 9.54 0.51 2.26
CA ALA A 27 9.58 0.33 0.80
C ALA A 27 8.79 -0.91 0.34
N SER A 28 8.73 -1.96 1.15
CA SER A 28 7.94 -3.17 0.88
C SER A 28 6.43 -2.93 0.86
N ARG A 29 5.93 -1.85 1.47
CA ARG A 29 4.51 -1.47 1.47
C ARG A 29 4.11 -0.55 0.31
N GLN A 30 5.09 0.03 -0.39
CA GLN A 30 4.86 0.90 -1.55
C GLN A 30 5.00 0.16 -2.89
N VAL A 31 5.44 -1.10 -2.86
CA VAL A 31 5.46 -1.96 -4.04
C VAL A 31 4.02 -2.30 -4.45
N SER A 32 3.63 -1.88 -5.65
CA SER A 32 2.47 -2.43 -6.36
C SER A 32 2.66 -3.92 -6.59
N GLN A 33 1.57 -4.70 -6.64
CA GLN A 33 1.73 -6.13 -6.91
C GLN A 33 2.43 -6.35 -8.26
N VAL A 34 3.29 -7.36 -8.29
CA VAL A 34 3.96 -7.83 -9.50
C VAL A 34 2.95 -8.63 -10.34
N THR A 35 1.98 -7.92 -10.91
CA THR A 35 0.96 -8.46 -11.82
C THR A 35 0.95 -7.68 -13.12
N ASP A 36 0.56 -8.34 -14.21
CA ASP A 36 0.43 -7.69 -15.53
C ASP A 36 -0.77 -6.74 -15.58
N GLY A 37 -1.75 -6.92 -14.70
CA GLY A 37 -2.91 -6.05 -14.58
C GLY A 37 -2.64 -4.79 -13.75
N ALA A 38 -3.37 -3.73 -14.08
CA ALA A 38 -3.34 -2.46 -13.34
C ALA A 38 -4.09 -2.57 -12.00
N GLU A 39 -3.66 -1.78 -11.03
CA GLU A 39 -4.27 -1.67 -9.70
C GLU A 39 -4.85 -0.26 -9.49
N ALA A 40 -5.99 -0.18 -8.80
CA ALA A 40 -6.57 1.09 -8.37
C ALA A 40 -7.30 0.92 -7.04
N SER A 41 -7.41 2.00 -6.26
CA SER A 41 -8.13 1.99 -5.00
C SER A 41 -8.96 3.26 -4.83
N ILE A 42 -10.22 3.09 -4.43
CA ILE A 42 -11.12 4.17 -4.05
C ILE A 42 -11.33 4.02 -2.54
N ILE A 43 -10.59 4.81 -1.77
CA ILE A 43 -10.64 4.80 -0.30
C ILE A 43 -11.13 6.17 0.15
N THR A 44 -12.39 6.22 0.57
CA THR A 44 -13.04 7.39 1.18
C THR A 44 -13.60 7.00 2.54
N THR A 45 -14.23 7.95 3.26
CA THR A 45 -14.88 7.66 4.55
C THR A 45 -15.98 6.61 4.42
N GLU A 46 -16.63 6.52 3.27
CA GLU A 46 -17.82 5.67 3.04
C GLU A 46 -17.51 4.45 2.16
N ASN A 47 -16.44 4.52 1.34
CA ASN A 47 -16.13 3.50 0.35
C ASN A 47 -14.71 2.99 0.52
N ASN A 48 -14.54 1.67 0.37
CA ASN A 48 -13.24 1.03 0.34
C ASN A 48 -13.24 -0.06 -0.73
N ILE A 49 -13.13 0.37 -1.99
CA ILE A 49 -13.15 -0.50 -3.15
C ILE A 49 -11.73 -0.61 -3.71
N ARG A 50 -11.28 -1.84 -3.94
CA ARG A 50 -9.96 -2.13 -4.49
C ARG A 50 -10.09 -2.91 -5.78
N VAL A 51 -9.51 -2.40 -6.85
CA VAL A 51 -9.38 -3.10 -8.13
C VAL A 51 -7.99 -3.70 -8.21
N VAL A 52 -7.92 -5.01 -8.35
CA VAL A 52 -6.68 -5.79 -8.34
C VAL A 52 -6.55 -6.56 -9.64
N ASN A 53 -5.37 -6.48 -10.26
CA ASN A 53 -5.01 -7.21 -11.47
C ASN A 53 -6.00 -7.00 -12.64
N LEU A 54 -6.38 -5.74 -12.93
CA LEU A 54 -7.23 -5.44 -14.08
C LEU A 54 -6.40 -5.53 -15.37
N LEU A 55 -6.68 -6.52 -16.20
CA LEU A 55 -5.97 -6.85 -17.43
C LEU A 55 -6.95 -7.02 -18.59
N VAL A 56 -6.60 -6.48 -19.75
CA VAL A 56 -7.31 -6.75 -21.01
C VAL A 56 -6.58 -7.88 -21.73
N VAL A 57 -7.24 -9.01 -21.90
CA VAL A 57 -6.73 -10.17 -22.63
C VAL A 57 -7.31 -10.17 -24.04
N ALA A 58 -6.46 -10.28 -25.05
CA ALA A 58 -6.92 -10.37 -26.44
C ALA A 58 -7.70 -11.67 -26.65
N ALA A 59 -8.87 -11.55 -27.28
CA ALA A 59 -9.69 -12.67 -27.71
C ALA A 59 -9.81 -12.66 -29.25
N ASP A 60 -10.26 -13.79 -29.80
CA ASP A 60 -10.43 -13.93 -31.24
C ASP A 60 -11.39 -12.88 -31.81
N GLY A 61 -11.21 -12.56 -33.09
CA GLY A 61 -12.09 -11.63 -33.81
C GLY A 61 -11.89 -10.15 -33.45
N GLY A 62 -10.74 -9.78 -32.86
CA GLY A 62 -10.44 -8.39 -32.50
C GLY A 62 -11.19 -7.88 -31.27
N THR A 63 -11.67 -8.80 -30.43
CA THR A 63 -12.34 -8.50 -29.16
C THR A 63 -11.36 -8.59 -27.99
N GLY A 64 -11.69 -7.97 -26.87
CA GLY A 64 -10.89 -8.03 -25.64
C GLY A 64 -11.75 -8.45 -24.45
N VAL A 65 -11.18 -9.28 -23.57
CA VAL A 65 -11.81 -9.71 -22.32
C VAL A 65 -11.15 -8.96 -21.17
N LEU A 66 -11.95 -8.28 -20.36
CA LEU A 66 -11.53 -7.67 -19.12
C LEU A 66 -11.49 -8.73 -18.02
N VAL A 67 -10.32 -8.97 -17.46
CA VAL A 67 -10.10 -9.88 -16.33
C VAL A 67 -9.59 -9.04 -15.17
N GLY A 68 -10.17 -9.19 -14.00
CA GLY A 68 -9.73 -8.48 -12.80
C GLY A 68 -10.56 -8.87 -11.59
N THR A 69 -10.10 -8.49 -10.41
CA THR A 69 -10.82 -8.72 -9.16
C THR A 69 -11.20 -7.39 -8.55
N ILE A 70 -12.47 -7.25 -8.18
CA ILE A 70 -12.96 -6.13 -7.39
C ILE A 70 -13.20 -6.65 -5.97
N VAL A 71 -12.54 -6.02 -5.00
CA VAL A 71 -12.67 -6.34 -3.59
C VAL A 71 -13.36 -5.18 -2.89
N SER A 72 -14.53 -5.46 -2.32
CA SER A 72 -15.15 -4.58 -1.32
C SER A 72 -14.50 -4.86 0.03
N ALA A 73 -13.81 -3.87 0.56
CA ALA A 73 -13.13 -3.94 1.85
C ALA A 73 -13.80 -3.03 2.90
N SER A 74 -15.06 -2.65 2.65
CA SER A 74 -15.93 -1.95 3.60
C SER A 74 -16.73 -2.96 4.41
N ASP A 75 -17.17 -2.56 5.61
CA ASP A 75 -18.11 -3.35 6.42
C ASP A 75 -19.57 -3.19 5.95
N ASN A 76 -19.82 -2.22 5.08
CA ASN A 76 -21.14 -1.95 4.49
C ASN A 76 -21.18 -2.50 3.06
N GLU A 77 -22.35 -2.94 2.61
CA GLU A 77 -22.54 -3.31 1.21
C GLU A 77 -22.31 -2.09 0.29
N ASP A 78 -21.66 -2.34 -0.84
CA ASP A 78 -21.54 -1.35 -1.90
C ASP A 78 -22.93 -1.12 -2.55
N ALA A 79 -23.28 0.15 -2.77
CA ALA A 79 -24.58 0.57 -3.30
C ALA A 79 -24.68 0.51 -4.83
#